data_AF-A0A959U981-F1
#
_entry.id   AF-A0A959U981-F1
#
_cell.length_a   1.000
_cell.length_b   1.000
_cell.length_c   1.000
_cell.angle_alpha   90.00
_cell.angle_beta   90.00
_cell.angle_gamma   90.00
#
_symmetry.space_group_name_H-M   'P 1'
#
loop_
_entity.id
_entity.type
_entity.pdbx_description
1 polymer ?
#
loop_
_entity_poly.entity_id
_entity_poly.type
_entity_poly.pdbx_seq_one_letter_code
_entity_poly.pdbx_strand_id
1 'polypeptide(L)'
;MKKHIKYLKSLGACKEAIDYADQYDYLQEAWDNCERGEWMMWLLCYQDGDVNSNYVRAQMLIGEHYIRCKFFTPYTKQDALLFADIIREYFPTIRME
;
A
#
# COMPACT_ATOMS: atom_id res chain seq x y z
N MET A 1 -3.27 -21.09 -8.00
CA MET A 1 -2.83 -19.92 -7.21
C MET A 1 -2.83 -18.69 -8.12
N LYS A 2 -3.64 -17.68 -7.77
CA LYS A 2 -3.88 -16.46 -8.56
C LYS A 2 -2.62 -15.59 -8.70
N LYS A 3 -2.51 -14.74 -9.74
CA LYS A 3 -1.29 -13.94 -10.04
C LYS A 3 -0.96 -12.99 -8.90
N HIS A 4 -1.95 -12.26 -8.39
CA HIS A 4 -1.77 -11.30 -7.29
C HIS A 4 -1.35 -11.97 -5.97
N ILE A 5 -1.75 -13.22 -5.74
CA ILE A 5 -1.31 -13.98 -4.56
C ILE A 5 0.17 -14.35 -4.62
N LYS A 6 0.67 -14.71 -5.81
CA LYS A 6 2.12 -14.90 -6.02
C LYS A 6 2.88 -13.60 -5.77
N TYR A 7 2.33 -12.50 -6.26
CA TYR A 7 2.90 -11.17 -6.08
C TYR A 7 2.99 -10.76 -4.60
N LEU A 8 1.87 -10.82 -3.87
CA LEU A 8 1.84 -10.51 -2.43
C LEU A 8 2.80 -11.38 -1.62
N LYS A 9 2.89 -12.69 -1.94
CA LYS A 9 3.90 -13.59 -1.34
C LYS A 9 5.33 -13.15 -1.62
N SER A 10 5.62 -12.71 -2.85
CA SER A 10 6.96 -12.22 -3.22
C SER A 10 7.36 -10.94 -2.48
N LEU A 11 6.38 -10.12 -2.09
CA LEU A 11 6.58 -8.93 -1.27
C LEU A 11 6.70 -9.23 0.23
N GLY A 12 6.49 -10.49 0.66
CA GLY A 12 6.50 -10.87 2.07
C GLY A 12 5.24 -10.47 2.84
N ALA A 13 4.09 -10.36 2.16
CA ALA A 13 2.81 -10.08 2.81
C ALA A 13 2.47 -11.13 3.88
N CYS A 14 1.83 -10.70 4.97
CA CYS A 14 1.42 -11.61 6.03
C CYS A 14 0.32 -12.58 5.56
N LYS A 15 0.13 -13.68 6.30
CA LYS A 15 -0.82 -14.73 5.93
C LYS A 15 -2.24 -14.19 5.83
N GLU A 16 -2.64 -13.31 6.75
CA GLU A 16 -3.97 -12.70 6.79
C GLU A 16 -4.24 -11.83 5.55
N ALA A 17 -3.24 -11.07 5.09
CA ALA A 17 -3.37 -10.25 3.88
C ALA A 17 -3.46 -11.13 2.63
N ILE A 18 -2.71 -12.24 2.60
CA ILE A 18 -2.80 -13.24 1.51
C ILE A 18 -4.17 -13.92 1.50
N ASP A 19 -4.64 -14.40 2.64
CA ASP A 19 -5.92 -15.10 2.76
C ASP A 19 -7.09 -14.15 2.39
N TYR A 20 -6.99 -12.88 2.78
CA TYR A 20 -7.95 -11.85 2.38
C TYR A 20 -7.96 -11.64 0.86
N ALA A 21 -6.79 -11.43 0.26
CA ALA A 21 -6.69 -11.18 -1.18
C ALA A 21 -7.09 -12.39 -2.02
N ASP A 22 -6.98 -13.62 -1.51
CA ASP A 22 -7.33 -14.86 -2.24
C ASP A 22 -8.86 -15.01 -2.44
N GLN A 23 -9.66 -14.27 -1.67
CA GLN A 23 -11.12 -14.18 -1.84
C GLN A 23 -11.52 -13.47 -3.14
N TYR A 24 -10.63 -12.68 -3.74
CA TYR A 24 -10.88 -11.87 -4.92
C TYR A 24 -10.10 -12.38 -6.12
N ASP A 25 -10.59 -12.14 -7.34
CA ASP A 25 -9.95 -12.64 -8.56
C ASP A 25 -8.78 -11.75 -9.02
N TYR A 26 -8.79 -10.48 -8.63
CA TYR A 26 -7.80 -9.48 -9.00
C TYR A 26 -7.30 -8.69 -7.78
N LEU A 27 -6.05 -8.19 -7.85
CA LEU A 27 -5.49 -7.33 -6.79
C LEU A 27 -6.30 -6.04 -6.61
N GLN A 28 -6.71 -5.43 -7.73
CA GLN A 28 -7.51 -4.22 -7.72
C GLN A 28 -8.86 -4.43 -7.02
N GLU A 29 -9.50 -5.58 -7.22
CA GLU A 29 -10.76 -5.91 -6.56
C GLU A 29 -10.58 -6.07 -5.04
N ALA A 30 -9.50 -6.74 -4.61
CA ALA A 30 -9.13 -6.83 -3.21
C ALA A 30 -8.82 -5.44 -2.61
N TRP A 31 -8.15 -4.57 -3.37
CA TRP A 31 -7.86 -3.19 -2.97
C TRP A 31 -9.12 -2.36 -2.79
N ASP A 32 -10.03 -2.40 -3.76
CA ASP A 32 -11.26 -1.62 -3.78
C ASP A 32 -12.19 -2.02 -2.62
N ASN A 33 -12.15 -3.29 -2.21
CA ASN A 33 -12.92 -3.81 -1.07
C ASN A 33 -12.15 -3.75 0.27
N CYS A 34 -10.85 -3.40 0.27
CA CYS A 34 -10.06 -3.36 1.49
C CYS A 34 -10.47 -2.17 2.36
N GLU A 35 -10.72 -2.41 3.65
CA GLU A 35 -10.96 -1.36 4.66
C GLU A 35 -9.75 -1.10 5.55
N ARG A 36 -8.73 -1.97 5.49
CA ARG A 36 -7.52 -1.89 6.29
C ARG A 36 -6.51 -0.97 5.62
N GLY A 37 -6.55 0.31 5.96
CA GLY A 37 -5.67 1.33 5.41
C GLY A 37 -4.18 1.01 5.59
N GLU A 38 -3.80 0.32 6.67
CA GLU A 38 -2.43 -0.12 6.91
C GLU A 38 -1.92 -1.14 5.88
N TRP A 39 -2.79 -2.03 5.39
CA TRP A 39 -2.43 -3.00 4.34
C TRP A 39 -2.27 -2.29 3.00
N MET A 40 -3.16 -1.34 2.72
CA MET A 40 -3.12 -0.53 1.51
C MET A 40 -1.84 0.33 1.47
N MET A 41 -1.52 1.01 2.58
CA MET A 41 -0.29 1.79 2.74
C MET A 41 0.96 0.92 2.59
N TRP A 42 0.96 -0.27 3.21
CA TRP A 42 2.07 -1.21 3.09
C TRP A 42 2.28 -1.60 1.63
N LEU A 43 1.23 -1.98 0.92
CA LEU A 43 1.34 -2.41 -0.47
C LEU A 43 1.94 -1.30 -1.35
N LEU A 44 1.46 -0.06 -1.23
CA LEU A 44 2.00 1.10 -1.96
C LEU A 44 3.50 1.31 -1.72
N CYS A 45 3.98 1.09 -0.49
CA CYS A 45 5.40 1.22 -0.17
C CYS A 45 6.29 0.15 -0.83
N TYR A 46 5.73 -1.01 -1.17
CA TYR A 46 6.48 -2.16 -1.68
C TYR A 46 6.38 -2.35 -3.21
N GLN A 47 5.43 -1.69 -3.90
CA GLN A 47 5.29 -1.85 -5.36
C GLN A 47 6.47 -1.28 -6.17
N ASP A 48 7.28 -0.38 -5.62
CA ASP A 48 8.32 0.33 -6.39
C ASP A 48 9.70 -0.34 -6.40
N GLY A 49 9.85 -1.53 -5.82
CA GLY A 49 11.10 -2.31 -5.91
C GLY A 49 12.32 -1.73 -5.19
N ASP A 50 12.25 -0.50 -4.67
CA ASP A 50 13.27 0.12 -3.82
C ASP A 50 12.64 0.58 -2.50
N VAL A 51 12.69 -0.33 -1.52
CA VAL A 51 12.27 -0.10 -0.13
C VAL A 51 12.97 1.10 0.51
N ASN A 52 14.08 1.60 -0.05
CA ASN A 52 14.78 2.78 0.46
C ASN A 52 14.40 4.08 -0.25
N SER A 53 14.09 4.09 -1.55
CA SER A 53 13.81 5.38 -2.24
C SER A 53 12.41 5.91 -1.96
N ASN A 54 11.40 5.05 -1.92
CA ASN A 54 10.00 5.51 -1.83
C ASN A 54 9.47 5.54 -0.41
N TYR A 55 9.95 4.69 0.49
CA TYR A 55 9.66 4.82 1.92
C TYR A 55 10.22 6.15 2.47
N VAL A 56 11.44 6.54 2.04
CA VAL A 56 12.07 7.81 2.42
C VAL A 56 11.42 9.01 1.70
N ARG A 57 11.06 8.91 0.42
CA ARG A 57 10.37 10.00 -0.30
C ARG A 57 8.92 10.19 0.16
N ALA A 58 8.20 9.12 0.47
CA ALA A 58 6.90 9.18 1.12
C ALA A 58 7.01 9.80 2.51
N GLN A 59 7.99 9.38 3.33
CA GLN A 59 8.26 10.03 4.61
C GLN A 59 8.64 11.52 4.48
N MET A 60 9.33 11.92 3.41
CA MET A 60 9.70 13.31 3.15
C MET A 60 8.52 14.16 2.64
N LEU A 61 7.66 13.64 1.76
CA LEU A 61 6.49 14.37 1.25
C LEU A 61 5.36 14.46 2.28
N ILE A 62 5.23 13.47 3.16
CA ILE A 62 4.32 13.53 4.31
C ILE A 62 5.02 14.23 5.51
N GLY A 63 6.25 14.74 5.33
CA GLY A 63 7.16 15.23 6.38
C GLY A 63 6.66 16.40 7.24
N GLU A 64 5.59 17.09 6.85
CA GLU A 64 4.95 18.10 7.72
C GLU A 64 3.71 17.57 8.50
N HIS A 65 3.30 16.32 8.28
CA HIS A 65 2.31 15.61 9.12
C HIS A 65 2.87 14.38 9.83
N TYR A 66 3.97 13.80 9.33
CA TYR A 66 4.55 12.54 9.82
C TYR A 66 5.15 12.62 11.22
N ILE A 67 5.50 13.81 11.73
CA ILE A 67 6.07 13.98 13.08
C ILE A 67 4.98 14.04 14.17
N ARG A 68 3.71 14.27 13.83
CA ARG A 68 2.64 14.41 14.84
C ARG A 68 1.97 13.09 15.24
N CYS A 69 2.16 11.99 14.48
CA CYS A 69 1.47 10.72 14.68
C CYS A 69 2.40 9.50 14.83
N LYS A 70 3.65 9.67 15.28
CA LYS A 70 4.31 8.56 15.98
C LYS A 70 3.44 8.22 17.20
N PHE A 71 2.66 7.13 17.11
CA PHE A 71 2.18 6.24 18.17
C PHE A 71 0.68 5.94 18.35
N PHE A 72 -0.32 6.58 17.72
CA PHE A 72 -1.70 6.34 18.24
C PHE A 72 -2.92 6.27 17.31
N THR A 73 -2.80 6.36 15.98
CA THR A 73 -3.99 6.19 15.10
C THR A 73 -3.74 5.20 13.96
N PRO A 74 -4.61 4.18 13.78
CA PRO A 74 -4.53 3.29 12.62
C PRO A 74 -4.80 4.09 11.34
N TYR A 75 -4.07 3.77 10.27
CA TYR A 75 -4.32 4.36 8.95
C TYR A 75 -5.68 3.90 8.44
N THR A 76 -6.52 4.86 8.03
CA THR A 76 -7.81 4.56 7.42
C THR A 76 -7.65 4.27 5.93
N LYS A 77 -8.67 3.65 5.33
CA LYS A 77 -8.76 3.51 3.86
C LYS A 77 -8.62 4.87 3.17
N GLN A 78 -9.23 5.92 3.73
CA GLN A 78 -9.19 7.27 3.16
C GLN A 78 -7.76 7.83 3.13
N ASP A 79 -6.99 7.61 4.19
CA ASP A 79 -5.57 8.01 4.22
C ASP A 79 -4.77 7.29 3.13
N ALA A 80 -5.02 5.99 2.96
CA ALA A 80 -4.36 5.20 1.93
C ALA A 80 -4.73 5.61 0.51
N LEU A 81 -6.00 5.97 0.27
CA LEU A 81 -6.46 6.47 -1.03
C LEU A 81 -5.85 7.84 -1.36
N LEU A 82 -5.85 8.77 -0.39
CA LEU A 82 -5.20 10.07 -0.56
C LEU A 82 -3.72 9.91 -0.89
N PHE A 83 -3.04 9.00 -0.19
CA PHE A 83 -1.64 8.71 -0.45
C PHE A 83 -1.41 8.07 -1.82
N ALA A 84 -2.30 7.16 -2.26
CA ALA A 84 -2.25 6.59 -3.61
C ALA A 84 -2.38 7.67 -4.69
N ASP A 85 -3.26 8.67 -4.48
CA ASP A 85 -3.43 9.78 -5.42
C ASP A 85 -2.19 10.67 -5.49
N ILE A 86 -1.56 10.98 -4.35
CA ILE A 86 -0.26 11.67 -4.31
C ILE A 86 0.81 10.86 -5.05
N ILE A 87 0.90 9.55 -4.83
CA ILE A 87 1.86 8.72 -5.56
C ILE A 87 1.61 8.81 -7.06
N ARG A 88 0.37 8.71 -7.53
CA ARG A 88 0.05 8.78 -8.96
C ARG A 88 0.39 10.12 -9.60
N GLU A 89 0.14 11.22 -8.88
CA GLU A 89 0.43 12.57 -9.36
C GLU A 89 1.93 12.82 -9.49
N TYR A 90 2.71 12.44 -8.47
CA TYR A 90 4.14 12.75 -8.41
C TYR A 90 5.03 11.65 -9.02
N PHE A 91 4.52 10.43 -9.15
CA PHE A 91 5.23 9.25 -9.65
C PHE A 91 4.34 8.42 -10.62
N PRO A 92 3.97 8.97 -11.79
CA PRO A 92 3.00 8.37 -12.72
C PRO A 92 3.43 7.03 -13.34
N THR A 93 4.69 6.63 -13.15
CA THR A 93 5.20 5.32 -13.60
C THR A 93 4.76 4.16 -12.72
N ILE A 94 4.25 4.43 -11.52
CA ILE A 94 3.81 3.41 -10.56
C ILE A 94 2.37 3.00 -10.88
N ARG A 95 2.15 1.74 -11.31
CA ARG A 95 0.81 1.18 -11.57
C ARG A 95 0.51 0.02 -10.63
N MET A 96 -0.74 -0.06 -10.19
CA MET A 96 -1.28 -1.24 -9.52
C MET A 96 -1.73 -2.25 -10.59
N GLU A 97 -0.92 -3.27 -10.85
CA GLU A 97 -1.27 -4.40 -11.72
C GLU A 97 -1.96 -5.55 -11.00
#